data_AF-A0A838H174-F1
#
_entry.id   AF-A0A838H174-F1
#
_cell.length_a   1.000
_cell.length_b   1.000
_cell.length_c   1.000
_cell.angle_alpha   90.00
_cell.angle_beta   90.00
_cell.angle_gamma   90.00
#
_symmetry.space_group_name_H-M   'P 1'
#
loop_
_entity.id
_entity.type
_entity.pdbx_description
1 polymer ?
#
loop_
_entity_poly.entity_id
_entity_poly.type
_entity_poly.pdbx_seq_one_letter_code
_entity_poly.pdbx_strand_id
1 'polypeptide(L)' 'LLERLAGAGGLAREALLVVERDRRGAPPPASAWLLHQRTRSYGDTVLYYLRASDRTTP' A
#
# COMPACT_ATOMS: atom_id res chain seq x y z
N LEU A 1 3.19 -2.50 9.87
CA LEU A 1 4.50 -2.47 9.16
C LEU A 1 4.49 -1.47 8.01
N LEU A 2 3.62 -1.63 7.00
CA LEU A 2 3.57 -0.71 5.84
C LEU A 2 3.41 0.75 6.24
N GLU A 3 2.44 1.04 7.11
CA GLU A 3 2.22 2.40 7.61
C GLU A 3 3.45 2.95 8.35
N ARG A 4 4.12 2.13 9.18
CA ARG A 4 5.35 2.53 9.87
C ARG A 4 6.48 2.85 8.89
N LEU A 5 6.63 2.08 7.81
CA LEU A 5 7.64 2.34 6.78
C LEU A 5 7.35 3.65 6.04
N ALA A 6 6.09 3.89 5.70
CA ALA A 6 5.67 5.13 5.05
C ALA A 6 5.88 6.36 5.95
N GLY A 7 5.55 6.25 7.24
CA GLY A 7 5.68 7.36 8.20
C GLY A 7 7.09 7.71 8.63
N ALA A 8 7.97 6.72 8.62
CA ALA A 8 9.36 6.89 9.03
C ALA A 8 10.26 7.39 7.88
N GLY A 9 9.69 7.75 6.72
CA GLY A 9 10.47 8.12 5.53
C GLY A 9 11.24 6.95 4.91
N GLY A 10 10.82 5.70 5.19
CA GLY A 10 11.44 4.49 4.64
C GLY A 10 11.01 4.16 3.21
N LEU A 11 10.16 4.99 2.61
CA LEU A 11 9.72 4.87 1.21
C LEU A 11 10.18 6.10 0.44
N ALA A 12 10.70 5.87 -0.77
CA ALA A 12 10.94 6.97 -1.70
C ALA A 12 9.63 7.67 -2.03
N ARG A 13 9.73 8.98 -2.31
CA ARG A 13 8.62 9.78 -2.82
C ARG A 13 7.98 9.08 -4.02
N GLU A 14 6.65 8.99 -4.03
CA GLU A 14 5.87 8.37 -5.11
C GLU A 14 6.18 6.89 -5.38
N ALA A 15 6.85 6.18 -4.45
CA ALA A 15 7.17 4.77 -4.61
C ALA A 15 5.93 3.93 -4.89
N LEU A 16 6.06 2.97 -5.81
CA LEU A 16 5.06 1.93 -6.03
C LEU A 16 5.28 0.80 -5.04
N LEU A 17 4.22 0.43 -4.32
CA LEU A 17 4.21 -0.72 -3.45
C LEU A 17 3.22 -1.74 -4.01
N VAL A 18 3.66 -2.99 -4.08
CA VAL A 18 2.78 -4.12 -4.39
C VAL A 18 2.74 -5.00 -3.16
N VAL A 19 1.57 -5.13 -2.56
CA VAL A 19 1.35 -6.00 -1.39
C VAL A 19 0.61 -7.23 -1.86
N GLU A 20 1.25 -8.38 -1.74
CA GLU A 20 0.64 -9.68 -1.98
C GLU A 20 -0.01 -10.21 -0.70
N ARG A 21 -1.24 -10.70 -0.82
CA ARG A 21 -1.97 -11.37 0.25
C ARG A 21 -2.69 -12.60 -0.28
N ASP A 22 -2.93 -13.55 0.62
CA ASP A 22 -3.96 -14.55 0.42
C ASP A 22 -5.34 -13.88 0.29
N ARG A 23 -6.22 -14.44 -0.54
CA ARG A 23 -7.56 -13.92 -0.85
C ARG A 23 -8.50 -13.91 0.35
N ARG A 24 -8.25 -14.77 1.33
CA ARG A 24 -8.97 -14.81 2.61
C ARG A 24 -8.30 -13.92 3.66
N GLY A 25 -7.11 -13.41 3.35
CA GLY A 25 -6.38 -12.49 4.19
C GLY A 25 -7.00 -11.09 4.21
N ALA A 26 -6.73 -10.35 5.29
CA ALA A 26 -7.15 -8.96 5.38
C ALA A 26 -6.40 -8.09 4.35
N PRO A 27 -7.08 -7.10 3.74
CA PRO A 27 -6.41 -6.13 2.89
C PRO A 27 -5.39 -5.30 3.69
N PRO A 28 -4.42 -4.64 3.03
CA PRO A 28 -3.61 -3.63 3.68
C PRO A 28 -4.50 -2.57 4.34
N PRO A 29 -4.18 -2.12 5.57
CA PRO A 29 -4.98 -1.10 6.25
C PRO A 29 -4.95 0.20 5.47
N ALA A 30 -6.02 0.98 5.57
CA ALA A 30 -6.03 2.36 5.09
C ALA A 30 -4.91 3.15 5.78
N SER A 31 -4.23 4.02 5.03
CA SER A 31 -3.15 4.85 5.57
C SER A 31 -3.17 6.23 4.94
N ALA A 32 -2.88 7.24 5.76
CA ALA A 32 -2.75 8.62 5.32
C ALA A 32 -1.57 8.87 4.37
N TRP A 33 -0.61 7.93 4.28
CA TRP A 33 0.60 8.04 3.48
C TRP A 33 0.64 7.10 2.28
N LEU A 34 -0.41 6.28 2.09
CA LEU A 34 -0.46 5.30 1.02
C LEU A 34 -1.79 5.42 0.29
N LEU A 35 -1.71 5.81 -0.98
CA LEU A 35 -2.86 5.87 -1.86
C LEU A 35 -3.08 4.51 -2.52
N HIS A 36 -4.26 3.91 -2.32
CA HIS A 36 -4.65 2.72 -3.07
C HIS A 36 -4.93 3.08 -4.53
N GLN A 37 -4.26 2.40 -5.46
CA GLN A 37 -4.47 2.63 -6.90
C GLN A 37 -5.38 1.56 -7.53
N ARG A 38 -5.10 0.29 -7.27
CA ARG A 38 -5.85 -0.83 -7.85
C ARG A 38 -5.61 -2.13 -7.08
N THR A 39 -6.54 -3.06 -7.24
CA THR A 39 -6.43 -4.44 -6.77
C THR A 39 -6.53 -5.42 -7.94
N ARG A 40 -5.75 -6.49 -7.92
CA ARG A 40 -5.87 -7.61 -8.88
C ARG A 40 -5.85 -8.94 -8.16
N SER A 41 -6.69 -9.87 -8.61
CA SER A 41 -6.79 -11.21 -8.03
C SER A 41 -6.29 -12.26 -9.01
N TYR A 42 -5.55 -13.24 -8.51
CA TYR A 42 -4.95 -14.35 -9.23
C TYR A 42 -5.16 -15.64 -8.42
N GLY A 43 -6.24 -16.37 -8.70
CA GLY A 43 -6.62 -17.54 -7.90
C GLY A 43 -6.88 -17.15 -6.44
N ASP A 44 -6.03 -17.67 -5.55
CA ASP A 44 -6.03 -17.39 -4.11
C ASP A 44 -5.11 -16.23 -3.70
N THR A 45 -4.46 -15.56 -4.65
CA THR A 45 -3.61 -14.41 -4.40
C THR A 45 -4.32 -13.10 -4.76
N VAL A 46 -4.15 -12.07 -3.95
CA VAL A 46 -4.62 -10.70 -4.21
C VAL A 46 -3.44 -9.73 -4.11
N LEU A 47 -3.20 -8.99 -5.19
CA LEU A 47 -2.21 -7.92 -5.26
C LEU A 47 -2.88 -6.57 -5.06
N TYR A 48 -2.42 -5.84 -4.05
CA TYR A 48 -2.80 -4.45 -3.79
C TYR A 48 -1.69 -3.52 -4.26
N TYR A 49 -2.02 -2.65 -5.21
CA TYR A 49 -1.09 -1.64 -5.71
C TYR A 49 -1.34 -0.34 -4.96
N LEU A 50 -0.36 0.09 -4.20
CA LEU A 50 -0.38 1.31 -3.40
C LEU A 50 0.72 2.26 -3.89
N ARG A 51 0.52 3.55 -3.72
CA ARG A 51 1.53 4.57 -4.03
C ARG A 51 1.85 5.36 -2.78
N ALA A 52 3.13 5.52 -2.47
CA ALA A 52 3.56 6.39 -1.40
C ALA A 52 3.18 7.82 -1.73
N SER A 53 2.49 8.48 -0.80
CA SER A 53 2.08 9.87 -0.90
C SER A 53 2.95 10.69 0.03
N ASP A 54 3.53 11.75 -0.50
CA ASP A 54 4.02 12.85 0.31
C ASP A 54 2.79 13.57 0.84
N ARG A 55 2.33 13.24 2.04
CA ARG A 55 1.27 14.05 2.65
C ARG A 55 1.88 15.35 3.15
N THR A 56 2.10 16.29 2.25
CA THR A 56 1.87 17.71 2.53
C THR A 56 0.36 17.90 2.36
N THR A 57 -0.38 17.86 3.47
CA THR A 57 -1.77 18.33 3.44
C THR A 57 -1.73 19.82 3.04
N PRO A 58 -2.57 20.32 2.10
CA PRO A 58 -2.80 21.75 2.01
C PRO A 58 -3.39 22.31 3.31
#